data_AF-A0A1W9YZS0-F1
#
_entry.id   AF-A0A1W9YZS0-F1
#
_cell.length_a   1.000
_cell.length_b   1.000
_cell.length_c   1.000
_cell.angle_alpha   90.00
_cell.angle_beta   90.00
_cell.angle_gamma   90.00
#
_symmetry.space_group_name_H-M   'P 1'
#
loop_
_entity.id
_entity.type
_entity.pdbx_description
1 polymer ?
#
loop_
_entity_poly.entity_id
_entity_poly.type
_entity_poly.pdbx_seq_one_letter_code
_entity_poly.pdbx_strand_id
1 'polypeptide(L)' 'MHSLTPEYLTALRFDGTQAATLRALGEYQGKQQLYAAQSPEALKGLRQIAVVESTESSNRLEGVVVSPSRLKSLV' A
#
# COMPACT_ATOMS: atom_id res chain seq x y z
N MET A 1 -3.66 21.06 -5.84
CA MET A 1 -2.46 20.19 -5.91
C MET A 1 -1.97 20.18 -7.35
N HIS A 2 -0.76 20.71 -7.62
CA HIS A 2 -0.23 20.78 -8.98
C HIS A 2 -0.05 19.39 -9.63
N SER A 3 0.22 18.35 -8.83
CA SER A 3 0.44 16.98 -9.30
C SER A 3 -0.78 16.30 -9.91
N LEU A 4 -1.98 16.89 -9.80
CA LEU A 4 -3.21 16.34 -10.36
C LEU A 4 -3.82 17.21 -11.47
N THR A 5 -3.14 18.26 -11.94
CA THR A 5 -3.69 19.07 -13.04
C THR A 5 -3.53 18.33 -14.37
N PRO A 6 -4.44 18.52 -15.34
CA PRO A 6 -4.36 17.90 -16.65
C PRO A 6 -3.02 18.19 -17.35
N GLU A 7 -2.48 19.39 -17.19
CA GLU A 7 -1.21 19.80 -17.78
C GLU A 7 -0.05 18.96 -17.22
N TYR A 8 -0.02 18.77 -15.90
CA TYR A 8 0.98 17.95 -15.23
C TYR A 8 0.87 16.48 -15.67
N LEU A 9 -0.35 15.92 -15.66
CA LEU A 9 -0.60 14.53 -16.02
C LEU A 9 -0.25 14.24 -17.49
N THR A 10 -0.56 15.17 -18.40
CA THR A 10 -0.25 15.03 -19.83
C THR A 10 1.25 15.13 -20.12
N ALA A 11 1.99 15.83 -19.25
CA ALA A 11 3.44 15.93 -19.34
C ALA A 11 4.19 14.69 -18.82
N LEU A 12 3.53 13.78 -18.08
CA LEU A 12 4.18 12.58 -17.55
C LEU A 12 4.72 11.70 -18.68
N ARG A 13 5.95 11.23 -18.52
CA ARG A 13 6.60 10.26 -19.40
C ARG A 13 7.08 9.11 -18.55
N PHE A 14 6.82 7.90 -19.01
CA PHE A 14 7.21 6.68 -18.32
C PHE A 14 8.24 5.92 -19.13
N ASP A 15 9.29 5.44 -18.47
CA ASP A 15 10.19 4.46 -19.05
C ASP A 15 9.56 3.05 -19.04
N GLY A 16 10.27 2.09 -19.65
CA GLY A 16 9.78 0.71 -19.74
C GLY A 16 9.58 0.04 -18.37
N THR A 17 10.42 0.37 -17.39
CA THR A 17 10.32 -0.17 -16.02
C THR A 17 9.08 0.37 -15.33
N GLN A 18 8.86 1.68 -15.40
CA GLN A 18 7.69 2.34 -14.82
C GLN A 18 6.40 1.82 -15.44
N ALA A 19 6.36 1.64 -16.77
CA ALA A 19 5.21 1.03 -17.45
C ALA A 19 4.97 -0.43 -17.02
N ALA A 20 6.04 -1.21 -16.85
CA ALA A 20 5.94 -2.58 -16.33
C ALA A 20 5.44 -2.62 -14.88
N THR A 21 5.89 -1.70 -14.03
CA THR A 21 5.40 -1.55 -12.66
C THR A 21 3.91 -1.22 -12.63
N LEU A 22 3.46 -0.26 -13.44
CA LEU A 22 2.03 0.09 -13.53
C LEU A 22 1.17 -1.11 -13.97
N ARG A 23 1.64 -1.90 -14.95
CA ARG A 23 0.97 -3.13 -15.37
C ARG A 23 0.88 -4.15 -14.22
N ALA A 24 2.00 -4.39 -13.53
CA ALA A 24 2.03 -5.31 -12.41
C ALA A 24 1.06 -4.89 -11.29
N LEU A 25 1.01 -3.58 -10.96
CA LEU A 25 0.04 -3.05 -9.98
C LEU A 25 -1.40 -3.40 -10.38
N GLY A 26 -1.76 -3.23 -11.66
CA GLY A 26 -3.08 -3.62 -12.16
C GLY A 26 -3.37 -5.12 -12.04
N GLU A 27 -2.40 -5.98 -12.39
CA GLU A 27 -2.53 -7.44 -12.25
C GLU A 27 -2.75 -7.87 -10.79
N TYR A 28 -1.99 -7.29 -9.86
CA TYR A 28 -2.14 -7.58 -8.43
C TYR A 28 -3.41 -7.00 -7.84
N GLN A 29 -3.89 -5.85 -8.32
CA GLN A 29 -5.20 -5.32 -7.95
C GLN A 29 -6.33 -6.30 -8.34
N GLY A 30 -6.25 -6.90 -9.53
CA GLY A 30 -7.20 -7.94 -9.95
C GLY A 30 -7.14 -9.17 -9.03
N LYS A 31 -5.93 -9.65 -8.70
CA LYS A 31 -5.76 -10.76 -7.74
C LYS A 31 -6.30 -10.42 -6.35
N GLN A 32 -6.10 -9.20 -5.87
CA GLN A 32 -6.64 -8.75 -4.58
C GLN A 32 -8.16 -8.85 -4.54
N GLN A 33 -8.86 -8.43 -5.60
CA GLN A 33 -10.32 -8.58 -5.70
C GLN A 33 -10.74 -10.05 -5.66
N LEU A 34 -9.99 -10.93 -6.33
CA LEU A 34 -10.22 -12.38 -6.30
C LEU A 34 -10.08 -12.96 -4.89
N TYR A 35 -9.01 -12.62 -4.18
CA TYR A 35 -8.79 -13.10 -2.80
C TYR A 35 -9.83 -12.55 -1.82
N ALA A 36 -10.29 -11.32 -2.02
CA ALA A 36 -11.38 -10.77 -1.21
C ALA A 36 -12.68 -11.58 -1.37
N ALA A 37 -12.93 -12.15 -2.55
CA ALA A 37 -14.08 -13.02 -2.79
C ALA A 37 -13.86 -14.47 -2.30
N GLN A 38 -12.67 -15.04 -2.51
CA GLN A 38 -12.41 -16.46 -2.26
C GLN A 38 -11.90 -16.79 -0.85
N SER A 39 -11.26 -15.84 -0.16
CA SER A 39 -10.60 -16.10 1.13
C SER A 39 -10.70 -14.90 2.09
N PRO A 40 -11.92 -14.45 2.42
CA PRO A 40 -12.14 -13.23 3.17
C PRO A 40 -11.58 -13.29 4.61
N GLU A 41 -11.60 -14.43 5.28
CA GLU A 41 -11.10 -14.58 6.65
C GLU A 41 -9.58 -14.46 6.71
N ALA A 42 -8.88 -15.17 5.82
CA ALA A 42 -7.43 -15.08 5.71
C ALA A 42 -6.99 -13.65 5.34
N LEU A 43 -7.69 -13.03 4.38
CA LEU A 43 -7.43 -11.65 3.98
C LEU A 43 -7.65 -10.66 5.14
N LYS A 44 -8.68 -10.87 5.97
CA LYS A 44 -8.94 -10.04 7.15
C LYS A 44 -7.76 -10.07 8.14
N GLY A 45 -7.21 -11.26 8.40
CA GLY A 45 -6.04 -11.41 9.28
C GLY A 45 -4.80 -10.70 8.73
N LEU A 46 -4.49 -10.92 7.45
CA LEU A 46 -3.36 -10.27 6.77
C LEU A 46 -3.50 -8.74 6.77
N ARG A 47 -4.70 -8.22 6.55
CA ARG A 47 -4.96 -6.77 6.58
C ARG A 47 -4.71 -6.17 7.96
N GLN A 48 -5.09 -6.85 9.04
CA GLN A 48 -4.83 -6.36 10.40
C GLN A 48 -3.34 -6.21 10.66
N ILE A 49 -2.54 -7.21 10.25
CA ILE A 49 -1.08 -7.16 10.38
C ILE A 49 -0.50 -6.00 9.56
N ALA A 50 -0.92 -5.88 8.30
CA ALA A 50 -0.43 -4.83 7.40
C ALA A 50 -0.72 -3.41 7.92
N VAL A 51 -1.86 -3.19 8.58
CA VAL A 51 -2.18 -1.90 9.22
C VAL A 51 -1.17 -1.57 10.33
N VAL A 52 -0.91 -2.52 11.22
CA VAL A 52 0.06 -2.33 12.32
C VAL A 52 1.46 -2.04 11.78
N GLU A 53 1.91 -2.82 10.80
CA GLU A 53 3.23 -2.65 10.18
C GLU A 53 3.34 -1.31 9.43
N SER A 54 2.28 -0.88 8.73
CA SER A 54 2.23 0.40 8.04
C SER A 54 2.31 1.59 9.00
N THR A 55 1.56 1.52 10.11
CA THR A 55 1.62 2.54 11.18
C THR A 55 2.99 2.59 11.82
N GLU A 56 3.58 1.44 12.17
CA GLU A 56 4.92 1.38 12.74
C GLU A 56 5.96 1.96 11.77
N SER A 57 5.92 1.56 10.50
CA SER A 57 6.84 2.03 9.47
C SER A 57 6.76 3.54 9.30
N SER A 58 5.55 4.09 9.22
CA SER A 58 5.33 5.54 9.10
C SER A 58 5.86 6.28 10.33
N ASN A 59 5.56 5.80 11.54
CA ASN A 59 6.07 6.39 12.77
C ASN A 59 7.61 6.36 12.81
N ARG A 60 8.22 5.28 12.33
CA ARG A 60 9.69 5.17 12.25
C ARG A 60 10.30 6.17 11.27
N LEU A 61 9.64 6.47 10.15
CA LEU A 61 10.07 7.51 9.21
C LEU A 61 10.08 8.90 9.86
N GLU A 62 9.16 9.13 10.79
CA GLU A 62 9.08 10.35 11.61
C GLU A 62 9.96 10.29 12.89
N GLY A 63 10.78 9.24 13.07
CA GLY A 63 11.66 9.05 14.23
C GLY A 63 10.97 8.56 15.51
N VAL A 64 9.69 8.22 15.45
CA VAL A 64 8.92 7.68 16.58
C VAL A 64 9.05 6.15 16.60
N VAL A 65 9.83 5.63 17.55
CA VAL A 65 10.04 4.18 17.71
C VAL A 65 9.31 3.67 18.95
N VAL A 66 8.45 2.67 18.76
CA VAL A 66 7.70 2.01 19.83
C VAL A 66 8.05 0.52 19.83
N SER A 67 8.15 -0.10 21.02
CA SER A 67 8.42 -1.54 21.10
C SER A 67 7.26 -2.37 20.50
N PRO A 68 7.53 -3.50 19.83
CA PRO A 68 6.50 -4.31 19.18
C PRO A 68 5.36 -4.76 20.12
N SER A 69 5.67 -4.98 21.40
CA SER A 69 4.70 -5.37 22.43
C SER A 69 3.70 -4.25 22.75
N ARG A 70 4.12 -2.98 22.70
CA ARG A 70 3.26 -1.81 22.90
C ARG A 70 2.44 -1.46 21.65
N LEU A 71 2.98 -1.68 20.46
CA LEU A 71 2.28 -1.42 19.20
C LEU A 71 0.97 -2.20 19.06
N LYS A 72 0.98 -3.50 19.39
CA LYS A 72 -0.23 -4.34 19.35
C LYS A 72 -1.36 -3.88 20.28
N SER A 73 -1.03 -3.11 21.34
CA SER A 73 -2.02 -2.60 22.30
C SER A 73 -2.61 -1.23 21.93
N LEU A 74 -2.06 -0.57 20.90
CA LEU A 74 -2.44 0.79 20.49
C LEU A 74 -3.31 0.84 19.23
N VAL A 75 -3.44 -0.28 18.51
CA VAL A 75 -4.14 -0.42 17.22
C VAL A 75 -5.35 -1.31 17.36
#